data_AF-A0A0C1UUH9-F1
#
_entry.id   AF-A0A0C1UUH9-F1
#
_cell.length_a   1.000
_cell.length_b   1.000
_cell.length_c   1.000
_cell.angle_alpha   90.00
_cell.angle_beta   90.00
_cell.angle_gamma   90.00
#
_symmetry.space_group_name_H-M   'P 1'
#
loop_
_entity.id
_entity.type
_entity.pdbx_description
1 polymer ?
#
loop_
_entity_poly.entity_id
_entity_poly.type
_entity_poly.pdbx_seq_one_letter_code
_entity_poly.pdbx_strand_id
1 'polypeptide(L)'
;MVLNTALDAYQAFAQIEPSDRHHRLLGNLRTVLRRYVLPYYGIHAKGRSGQLEAALAQLPIPLLVNDANWFLQQLENPTSPDEQAAKLSQGAIATYRATLLQFLEWLYRQQPQPDSFQESSPESSAPTICSLNSRTCEDRSLRKGRDRGTKTHGLISSSQLWMALRRSVESGWKVRIVLQAIG
;
A
#
# COMPACT_ATOMS: atom_id res chain seq x y z
N MET A 1 5.00 -15.87 8.02
CA MET A 1 5.19 -16.61 6.75
C MET A 1 6.24 -15.85 5.95
N VAL A 2 7.33 -16.49 5.53
CA VAL A 2 8.36 -15.82 4.72
C VAL A 2 7.93 -15.87 3.26
N LEU A 3 7.75 -14.72 2.62
CA LEU A 3 7.38 -14.61 1.21
C LEU A 3 8.65 -14.35 0.39
N ASN A 4 9.07 -15.30 -0.44
CA ASN A 4 10.30 -15.18 -1.22
C ASN A 4 10.02 -14.74 -2.66
N THR A 5 8.94 -15.28 -3.24
CA THR A 5 8.57 -15.06 -4.63
C THR A 5 7.21 -14.40 -4.77
N ALA A 6 6.96 -13.76 -5.91
CA ALA A 6 5.66 -13.18 -6.25
C ALA A 6 4.55 -14.23 -6.26
N LEU A 7 4.88 -15.51 -6.53
CA LEU A 7 3.93 -16.62 -6.41
C LEU A 7 3.48 -16.82 -4.96
N ASP A 8 4.42 -16.87 -4.01
CA ASP A 8 4.13 -17.05 -2.59
C ASP A 8 3.20 -15.94 -2.09
N ALA A 9 3.53 -14.69 -2.46
CA ALA A 9 2.71 -13.53 -2.11
C ALA A 9 1.33 -13.58 -2.76
N TYR A 10 1.23 -13.95 -4.05
CA TYR A 10 -0.04 -14.08 -4.74
C TYR A 10 -0.93 -15.16 -4.11
N GLN A 11 -0.36 -16.33 -3.76
CA GLN A 11 -1.09 -17.42 -3.12
C GLN A 11 -1.55 -17.04 -1.72
N ALA A 12 -0.67 -16.45 -0.90
CA ALA A 12 -1.03 -15.98 0.43
C ALA A 12 -2.09 -14.87 0.37
N PHE A 13 -1.99 -13.97 -0.61
CA PHE A 13 -3.00 -12.93 -0.82
C PHE A 13 -4.34 -13.50 -1.29
N ALA A 14 -4.34 -14.55 -2.12
CA ALA A 14 -5.55 -15.24 -2.56
C ALA A 14 -6.29 -15.96 -1.43
N GLN A 15 -5.59 -16.30 -0.33
CA GLN A 15 -6.17 -16.93 0.86
C GLN A 15 -6.78 -15.92 1.84
N ILE A 16 -6.63 -14.62 1.61
CA ILE A 16 -7.31 -13.60 2.40
C ILE A 16 -8.83 -13.74 2.21
N GLU A 17 -9.56 -13.60 3.31
CA GLU A 17 -11.02 -13.69 3.45
C GLU A 17 -11.79 -13.75 2.10
N PRO A 18 -12.30 -14.93 1.72
CA PRO A 18 -12.93 -15.15 0.43
C PRO A 18 -14.26 -14.39 0.36
N SER A 19 -14.23 -13.22 -0.28
CA SER A 19 -15.40 -12.43 -0.62
C SER A 19 -15.50 -12.24 -2.13
N ASP A 20 -16.70 -12.01 -2.65
CA ASP A 20 -16.91 -11.76 -4.09
C ASP A 20 -16.08 -10.56 -4.60
N ARG A 21 -15.89 -9.55 -3.74
CA ARG A 21 -15.02 -8.41 -4.02
C ARG A 21 -13.56 -8.84 -4.17
N HIS A 22 -13.10 -9.73 -3.29
CA HIS A 22 -11.75 -10.27 -3.33
C HIS A 22 -11.52 -11.13 -4.58
N HIS A 23 -12.49 -11.94 -5.00
CA HIS A 23 -12.39 -12.72 -6.24
C HIS A 23 -12.19 -11.83 -7.48
N ARG A 24 -12.93 -10.72 -7.59
CA ARG A 24 -12.75 -9.74 -8.68
C ARG A 24 -11.37 -9.10 -8.62
N LEU A 25 -10.90 -8.78 -7.42
CA LEU A 25 -9.59 -8.21 -7.18
C LEU A 25 -8.49 -9.18 -7.64
N LEU A 26 -8.58 -10.47 -7.31
CA LEU A 26 -7.64 -11.50 -7.77
C LEU A 26 -7.64 -11.64 -9.31
N GLY A 27 -8.80 -11.58 -9.95
CA GLY A 27 -8.90 -11.59 -11.42
C GLY A 27 -8.21 -10.38 -12.06
N ASN A 28 -8.39 -9.19 -11.49
CA ASN A 28 -7.71 -7.97 -11.92
C ASN A 28 -6.21 -8.05 -11.67
N LEU A 29 -5.78 -8.53 -10.49
CA LEU A 29 -4.38 -8.68 -10.13
C LEU A 29 -3.68 -9.67 -11.08
N ARG A 30 -4.32 -10.80 -11.37
CA ARG A 30 -3.86 -11.78 -12.36
C ARG A 30 -3.63 -11.14 -13.73
N THR A 31 -4.52 -10.26 -14.15
CA THR A 31 -4.39 -9.52 -15.41
C THR A 31 -3.21 -8.55 -15.36
N VAL A 32 -3.09 -7.79 -14.27
CA VAL A 32 -2.00 -6.82 -14.08
C VAL A 32 -0.64 -7.49 -14.09
N LEU A 33 -0.48 -8.54 -13.26
CA LEU A 33 0.76 -9.29 -13.18
C LEU A 33 1.15 -9.87 -14.53
N ARG A 34 0.19 -10.40 -15.27
CA ARG A 34 0.44 -11.05 -16.56
C ARG A 34 0.75 -10.08 -17.70
N ARG A 35 0.11 -8.93 -17.73
CA ARG A 35 0.21 -7.98 -18.85
C ARG A 35 1.26 -6.90 -18.65
N TYR A 36 1.53 -6.51 -17.41
CA TYR A 36 2.38 -5.35 -17.12
C TYR A 36 3.65 -5.76 -16.35
N VAL A 37 3.50 -6.57 -15.30
CA VAL A 37 4.62 -6.89 -14.42
C VAL A 37 5.55 -7.93 -15.05
N LEU A 38 5.03 -9.09 -15.46
CA LEU A 38 5.86 -10.17 -16.01
C LEU A 38 6.57 -9.78 -17.32
N PRO A 39 5.92 -9.09 -18.28
CA PRO A 39 6.60 -8.68 -19.51
C PRO A 39 7.74 -7.68 -19.29
N TYR A 40 7.67 -6.84 -18.26
CA TYR A 40 8.76 -5.93 -17.90
C TYR A 40 10.06 -6.68 -17.57
N TYR A 41 9.96 -7.85 -16.94
CA TYR A 41 11.10 -8.71 -16.66
C TYR A 41 11.44 -9.68 -17.82
N GLY A 42 10.82 -9.53 -18.98
CA GLY A 42 10.99 -10.46 -20.11
C GLY A 42 10.36 -11.84 -19.88
N ILE A 43 9.48 -11.98 -18.89
CA ILE A 43 8.82 -13.25 -18.55
C ILE A 43 7.47 -13.32 -19.28
N HIS A 44 7.34 -14.23 -20.23
CA HIS A 44 6.13 -14.35 -21.04
C HIS A 44 5.26 -15.54 -20.60
N ALA A 45 4.15 -15.26 -19.91
CA ALA A 45 3.12 -16.27 -19.61
C ALA A 45 2.13 -16.41 -20.79
N LYS A 46 2.42 -17.30 -21.74
CA LYS A 46 1.61 -17.59 -22.94
C LYS A 46 0.38 -18.47 -22.65
N GLY A 47 -0.68 -17.86 -22.16
CA GLY A 47 -2.06 -18.32 -22.41
C GLY A 47 -2.61 -19.38 -21.47
N ARG A 48 -1.81 -20.37 -21.07
CA ARG A 48 -2.31 -21.55 -20.35
C ARG A 48 -2.36 -21.35 -18.83
N SER A 49 -3.39 -21.92 -18.20
CA SER A 49 -3.46 -22.10 -16.74
C SER A 49 -2.21 -22.84 -16.26
N GLY A 50 -1.57 -22.39 -15.16
CA GLY A 50 -0.30 -22.93 -14.65
C GLY A 50 0.95 -22.19 -15.13
N GLN A 51 0.91 -21.51 -16.28
CA GLN A 51 2.07 -20.75 -16.75
C GLN A 51 2.27 -19.42 -16.01
N LEU A 52 1.19 -18.85 -15.51
CA LEU A 52 1.30 -17.65 -14.68
C LEU A 52 1.99 -17.97 -13.37
N GLU A 53 1.59 -19.06 -12.74
CA GLU A 53 2.10 -19.49 -11.45
C GLU A 53 3.59 -19.81 -11.56
N ALA A 54 4.00 -20.53 -12.61
CA ALA A 54 5.41 -20.79 -12.92
C ALA A 54 6.20 -19.51 -13.26
N ALA A 55 5.57 -18.50 -13.88
CA ALA A 55 6.20 -17.22 -14.16
C ALA A 55 6.38 -16.36 -12.89
N LEU A 56 5.38 -16.36 -12.01
CA LEU A 56 5.44 -15.63 -10.73
C LEU A 56 6.46 -16.24 -9.77
N ALA A 57 6.69 -17.55 -9.83
CA ALA A 57 7.72 -18.23 -9.04
C ALA A 57 9.14 -17.74 -9.37
N GLN A 58 9.34 -17.24 -10.59
CA GLN A 58 10.64 -16.72 -11.05
C GLN A 58 10.88 -15.27 -10.63
N LEU A 59 9.88 -14.57 -10.09
CA LEU A 59 9.97 -13.16 -9.73
C LEU A 59 10.19 -13.01 -8.21
N PRO A 60 11.38 -12.61 -7.75
CA PRO A 60 11.63 -12.31 -6.34
C PRO A 60 10.82 -11.11 -5.85
N ILE A 61 10.35 -11.19 -4.61
CA ILE A 61 9.60 -10.10 -3.96
C ILE A 61 10.38 -8.78 -3.92
N PRO A 62 11.68 -8.75 -3.61
CA PRO A 62 12.43 -7.49 -3.56
C PRO A 62 12.42 -6.72 -4.89
N LEU A 63 12.50 -7.43 -6.03
CA LEU A 63 12.42 -6.77 -7.35
C LEU A 63 11.04 -6.15 -7.57
N LEU A 64 9.98 -6.90 -7.28
CA LEU A 64 8.61 -6.41 -7.40
C LEU A 64 8.36 -5.14 -6.56
N VAL A 65 8.89 -5.10 -5.33
CA VAL A 65 8.75 -3.94 -4.44
C VAL A 65 9.57 -2.74 -4.94
N ASN A 66 10.79 -2.97 -5.41
CA ASN A 66 11.66 -1.91 -5.92
C ASN A 66 11.06 -1.22 -7.16
N ASP A 67 10.46 -2.00 -8.06
CA ASP A 67 9.88 -1.51 -9.31
C ASP A 67 8.39 -1.14 -9.21
N ALA A 68 7.80 -1.23 -8.01
CA ALA A 68 6.39 -0.95 -7.74
C ALA A 68 5.90 0.39 -8.30
N ASN A 69 6.71 1.44 -8.13
CA ASN A 69 6.40 2.77 -8.65
C ASN A 69 6.32 2.80 -10.17
N TRP A 70 7.27 2.13 -10.83
CA TRP A 70 7.31 2.10 -12.27
C TRP A 70 6.05 1.41 -12.81
N PHE A 71 5.62 0.29 -12.23
CA PHE A 71 4.38 -0.38 -12.63
C PHE A 71 3.13 0.49 -12.45
N LEU A 72 3.04 1.23 -11.34
CA LEU A 72 1.92 2.14 -11.10
C LEU A 72 1.90 3.30 -12.10
N GLN A 73 3.07 3.82 -12.49
CA GLN A 73 3.20 4.87 -13.50
C GLN A 73 2.88 4.36 -14.90
N GLN A 74 3.31 3.15 -15.27
CA GLN A 74 3.02 2.56 -16.57
C GLN A 74 1.54 2.29 -16.79
N LEU A 75 0.80 1.90 -15.75
CA LEU A 75 -0.65 1.75 -15.84
C LEU A 75 -1.34 3.08 -16.18
N GLU A 76 -0.82 4.20 -15.65
CA GLU A 76 -1.36 5.54 -15.90
C GLU A 76 -0.93 6.09 -17.26
N ASN A 77 0.31 5.83 -17.66
CA ASN A 77 0.90 6.28 -18.92
C ASN A 77 1.60 5.10 -19.62
N PRO A 78 0.87 4.28 -20.40
CA PRO A 78 1.46 3.13 -21.08
C PRO A 78 2.49 3.61 -22.11
N THR A 79 3.74 3.24 -21.89
CA THR A 79 4.86 3.71 -22.74
C THR A 79 5.03 2.84 -24.00
N SER A 80 4.46 1.64 -24.02
CA SER A 80 4.61 0.72 -25.15
C SER A 80 3.44 0.80 -26.15
N PRO A 81 3.71 0.73 -27.47
CA PRO A 81 2.68 0.80 -28.50
C PRO A 81 1.72 -0.41 -28.48
N ASP A 82 2.17 -1.59 -28.05
CA ASP A 82 1.32 -2.78 -27.90
C ASP A 82 0.31 -2.64 -26.75
N GLU A 83 0.70 -1.96 -25.66
CA GLU A 83 -0.21 -1.64 -24.55
C GLU A 83 -1.17 -0.49 -24.92
N GLN A 84 -0.74 0.46 -25.74
CA GLN A 84 -1.62 1.49 -26.30
C GLN A 84 -2.64 0.92 -27.29
N ALA A 85 -2.27 -0.14 -28.03
CA ALA A 85 -3.18 -0.85 -28.93
C ALA A 85 -4.31 -1.57 -28.17
N ALA A 86 -4.04 -2.02 -26.94
CA ALA A 86 -5.07 -2.47 -26.02
C ALA A 86 -5.81 -1.25 -25.45
N LYS A 87 -6.84 -0.77 -26.16
CA LYS A 87 -7.74 0.31 -25.72
C LYS A 87 -8.46 -0.05 -24.41
N LEU A 88 -7.77 0.06 -23.27
CA LEU A 88 -8.38 -0.03 -21.96
C LEU A 88 -9.12 1.27 -21.68
N SER A 89 -10.30 1.15 -21.08
CA SER A 89 -11.00 2.33 -20.59
C SER A 89 -10.26 2.93 -19.40
N GLN A 90 -10.39 4.24 -19.19
CA GLN A 90 -9.84 4.91 -18.00
C GLN A 90 -10.31 4.26 -16.69
N GLY A 91 -11.54 3.76 -16.65
CA GLY A 91 -12.05 2.99 -15.51
C GLY A 91 -11.33 1.66 -15.29
N ALA A 92 -10.95 0.94 -16.36
CA ALA A 92 -10.18 -0.29 -16.24
C ALA A 92 -8.76 0.00 -15.72
N ILE A 93 -8.12 1.06 -16.23
CA ILE A 93 -6.81 1.52 -15.75
C ILE A 93 -6.86 1.85 -14.25
N ALA A 94 -7.85 2.63 -13.81
CA ALA A 94 -8.04 2.98 -12.41
C ALA A 94 -8.25 1.72 -11.54
N THR A 95 -9.03 0.75 -12.03
CA THR A 95 -9.27 -0.52 -11.35
C THR A 95 -7.99 -1.35 -11.20
N TYR A 96 -7.19 -1.46 -12.26
CA TYR A 96 -5.92 -2.18 -12.26
C TYR A 96 -4.90 -1.55 -11.33
N ARG A 97 -4.79 -0.22 -11.36
CA ARG A 97 -3.93 0.53 -10.44
C ARG A 97 -4.34 0.33 -8.99
N ALA A 98 -5.62 0.48 -8.67
CA ALA A 98 -6.12 0.27 -7.31
C ALA A 98 -5.85 -1.16 -6.82
N THR A 99 -6.05 -2.14 -7.70
CA THR A 99 -5.77 -3.55 -7.41
C THR A 99 -4.30 -3.79 -7.10
N LEU A 100 -3.40 -3.26 -7.95
CA LEU A 100 -1.96 -3.40 -7.75
C LEU A 100 -1.50 -2.71 -6.48
N LEU A 101 -2.01 -1.51 -6.20
CA LEU A 101 -1.70 -0.75 -5.00
C LEU A 101 -2.13 -1.51 -3.74
N GLN A 102 -3.33 -2.07 -3.73
CA GLN A 102 -3.83 -2.85 -2.59
C GLN A 102 -3.01 -4.12 -2.35
N PHE A 103 -2.57 -4.80 -3.42
CA PHE A 103 -1.68 -5.95 -3.31
C PHE A 103 -0.31 -5.57 -2.75
N LEU A 104 0.30 -4.49 -3.24
CA LEU A 104 1.59 -3.99 -2.78
C LEU A 104 1.52 -3.50 -1.32
N GLU A 105 0.44 -2.81 -0.95
CA GLU A 105 0.22 -2.37 0.43
C GLU A 105 0.09 -3.58 1.37
N TRP A 106 -0.68 -4.59 0.98
CA TRP A 106 -0.77 -5.82 1.75
C TRP A 106 0.61 -6.50 1.89
N LEU A 107 1.35 -6.62 0.80
CA LEU A 107 2.67 -7.25 0.76
C LEU A 107 3.66 -6.51 1.67
N TYR A 108 3.60 -5.19 1.70
CA TYR A 108 4.40 -4.36 2.62
C TYR A 108 4.09 -4.65 4.09
N ARG A 109 2.82 -4.88 4.44
CA ARG A 109 2.40 -5.25 5.80
C ARG A 109 2.87 -6.66 6.21
N GLN A 110 3.17 -7.54 5.25
CA GLN A 110 3.67 -8.89 5.53
C GLN A 110 5.18 -8.95 5.74
N GLN A 111 5.93 -7.90 5.37
CA GLN A 111 7.36 -7.88 5.63
C GLN A 111 7.59 -7.78 7.14
N PRO A 112 8.51 -8.58 7.71
CA PRO A 112 8.90 -8.43 9.10
C PRO A 112 9.35 -6.98 9.28
N GLN A 113 8.64 -6.23 10.12
CA GLN A 113 9.15 -4.93 10.56
C GLN A 113 10.53 -5.24 11.17
N PRO A 114 11.61 -4.58 10.73
CA PRO A 114 12.89 -4.73 11.40
C PRO A 114 12.60 -4.40 12.85
N ASP A 115 12.84 -5.40 13.71
CA ASP A 115 12.39 -5.36 15.09
C ASP A 115 12.73 -3.99 15.63
N SER A 116 11.71 -3.45 16.26
CA SER A 116 11.87 -2.50 17.30
C SER A 116 12.98 -2.96 18.21
N PHE A 117 14.18 -2.47 17.96
CA PHE A 117 15.03 -1.98 19.02
C PHE A 117 14.17 -0.97 19.80
N GLN A 118 13.25 -1.51 20.62
CA GLN A 118 13.03 -1.01 21.95
C GLN A 118 14.45 -0.91 22.49
N GLU A 119 14.96 0.31 22.46
CA GLU A 119 15.85 0.80 23.48
C GLU A 119 15.16 0.45 24.80
N SER A 120 15.42 -0.76 25.27
CA SER A 120 15.25 -1.14 26.64
C SER A 120 16.34 -0.35 27.33
N SER A 121 16.08 0.93 27.61
CA SER A 121 16.81 1.63 28.66
C SER A 121 16.57 0.80 29.92
N PRO A 122 17.59 0.12 30.47
CA PRO A 122 17.56 -0.12 31.89
C PRO A 122 17.84 1.23 32.57
N GLU A 123 17.26 1.44 33.75
CA GLU A 123 17.47 2.63 34.61
C GLU A 123 16.59 3.84 34.19
N SER A 124 15.73 4.40 35.05
CA SER A 124 15.92 4.65 36.46
C SER A 124 14.57 4.69 37.19
N SER A 125 14.48 3.92 38.27
CA SER A 125 13.42 4.04 39.26
C SER A 125 13.58 5.35 40.03
N ALA A 126 12.61 6.27 39.90
CA ALA A 126 12.35 7.26 40.93
C ALA A 126 10.84 7.56 40.96
N PRO A 127 10.15 7.33 42.09
CA PRO A 127 8.77 7.73 42.26
C PRO A 127 8.72 9.23 42.55
N THR A 128 8.20 10.04 41.62
CA THR A 128 7.91 11.45 41.90
C THR A 128 6.61 11.55 42.69
N ILE A 129 6.75 11.95 43.95
CA ILE A 129 5.66 12.25 44.88
C ILE A 129 4.88 13.49 44.39
N CYS A 130 3.56 13.41 44.52
CA CYS A 130 2.56 14.42 44.23
C CYS A 130 2.90 15.83 44.70
N SER A 131 2.45 16.84 43.95
CA SER A 131 1.96 18.08 44.56
C SER A 131 0.62 18.46 43.94
N LEU A 132 -0.45 18.19 44.71
CA LEU A 132 -1.74 18.83 44.55
C LEU A 132 -1.55 20.35 44.67
N ASN A 133 -2.23 21.13 43.83
CA ASN A 133 -2.73 22.47 44.15
C ASN A 133 -3.87 22.86 43.18
N SER A 134 -5.09 22.58 43.62
CA SER A 134 -6.24 23.49 43.75
C SER A 134 -6.55 24.60 42.69
N ARG A 135 -7.83 24.56 42.26
CA ARG A 135 -8.81 25.66 42.04
C ARG A 135 -9.07 26.20 40.61
N THR A 136 -10.19 25.72 40.06
CA THR A 136 -11.38 26.45 39.56
C THR A 136 -11.21 27.82 38.87
N CYS A 137 -11.71 27.93 37.62
CA CYS A 137 -12.72 28.93 37.25
C CYS A 137 -13.39 28.53 35.94
N GLU A 138 -14.72 28.46 35.94
CA GLU A 138 -15.55 28.44 34.74
C GLU A 138 -15.51 29.83 34.09
N ASP A 139 -15.46 29.91 32.75
CA ASP A 139 -16.34 30.86 32.06
C ASP A 139 -16.63 30.45 30.61
N ARG A 140 -17.89 30.60 30.26
CA ARG A 140 -18.51 30.31 28.96
C ARG A 140 -18.02 31.32 27.92
N SER A 141 -17.54 30.85 26.78
CA SER A 141 -17.60 31.65 25.55
C SER A 141 -18.18 30.84 24.39
N LEU A 142 -19.49 31.02 24.20
CA LEU A 142 -20.22 30.67 22.98
C LEU A 142 -19.73 31.56 21.84
N ARG A 143 -18.85 31.04 20.98
CA ARG A 143 -18.66 31.58 19.64
C ARG A 143 -19.10 30.56 18.60
N LYS A 144 -20.33 30.78 18.15
CA LYS A 144 -20.96 30.15 16.98
C LYS A 144 -20.36 30.79 15.72
N GLY A 145 -19.21 30.28 15.29
CA GLY A 145 -18.58 30.58 14.00
C GLY A 145 -18.96 29.49 13.00
N ARG A 146 -19.83 29.84 12.06
CA ARG A 146 -20.37 28.96 11.03
C ARG A 146 -19.44 28.99 9.82
N ASP A 147 -18.37 28.21 9.85
CA ASP A 147 -17.52 28.01 8.68
C ASP A 147 -17.99 26.79 7.87
N ARG A 148 -18.69 27.07 6.78
CA ARG A 148 -18.88 26.10 5.68
C ARG A 148 -17.58 26.06 4.88
N GLY A 149 -16.57 25.39 5.43
CA GLY A 149 -15.44 24.92 4.66
C GLY A 149 -15.93 23.81 3.74
N THR A 150 -15.95 24.06 2.43
CA THR A 150 -16.02 23.01 1.43
C THR A 150 -14.85 22.06 1.70
N LYS A 151 -15.15 20.86 2.23
CA LYS A 151 -14.23 19.71 2.26
C LYS A 151 -13.88 19.42 0.79
N THR A 152 -12.85 20.09 0.29
CA THR A 152 -12.08 19.58 -0.83
C THR A 152 -11.43 18.32 -0.28
N HIS A 153 -11.99 17.17 -0.65
CA HIS A 153 -11.29 15.90 -0.51
C HIS A 153 -9.98 16.06 -1.28
N GLY A 154 -8.91 16.39 -0.55
CA GLY A 154 -7.56 16.34 -1.06
C GLY A 154 -7.31 14.90 -1.45
N LEU A 155 -7.50 14.60 -2.74
CA LEU A 155 -6.99 13.38 -3.34
C LEU A 155 -5.47 13.47 -3.18
N ILE A 156 -4.97 12.86 -2.10
CA ILE A 156 -3.54 12.66 -1.93
C ILE A 156 -3.09 11.92 -3.18
N SER A 157 -2.33 12.62 -4.02
CA SER A 157 -1.79 12.05 -5.25
C SER A 157 -1.05 10.77 -4.89
N SER A 158 -1.21 9.71 -5.67
CA SER A 158 -0.52 8.43 -5.40
C SER A 158 1.00 8.59 -5.28
N SER A 159 1.56 9.64 -5.90
CA SER A 159 2.94 10.07 -5.72
C SER A 159 3.27 10.50 -4.29
N GLN A 160 2.39 11.22 -3.61
CA GLN A 160 2.57 11.66 -2.21
C GLN A 160 2.40 10.52 -1.21
N LEU A 161 1.44 9.61 -1.46
CA LEU A 161 1.23 8.45 -0.60
C LEU A 161 2.42 7.49 -0.68
N TRP A 162 3.00 7.31 -1.87
CA TRP A 162 4.21 6.52 -2.03
C TRP A 162 5.48 7.23 -1.55
N MET A 163 5.59 8.56 -1.70
CA MET A 163 6.69 9.31 -1.07
C MET A 163 6.64 9.20 0.46
N ALA A 164 5.45 9.15 1.06
CA ALA A 164 5.28 8.89 2.49
C ALA A 164 5.69 7.45 2.85
N LEU A 165 5.27 6.44 2.08
CA LEU A 165 5.68 5.05 2.25
C LEU A 165 7.20 4.88 2.10
N ARG A 166 7.79 5.41 1.02
CA ARG A 166 9.22 5.36 0.73
C ARG A 166 10.05 6.09 1.77
N ARG A 167 9.66 7.31 2.18
CA ARG A 167 10.33 8.01 3.28
C ARG A 167 10.23 7.21 4.58
N SER A 168 9.11 6.55 4.84
CA SER A 168 8.96 5.70 6.04
C SER A 168 9.85 4.46 5.99
N VAL A 169 10.10 3.90 4.80
CA VAL A 169 11.08 2.82 4.56
C VAL A 169 12.53 3.32 4.74
N GLU A 170 12.88 4.45 4.13
CA GLU A 170 14.24 5.00 4.16
C GLU A 170 14.64 5.55 5.55
N SER A 171 13.68 6.02 6.35
CA SER A 171 13.94 6.60 7.68
C SER A 171 13.85 5.61 8.84
N GLY A 172 13.59 4.33 8.57
CA GLY A 172 13.63 3.31 9.61
C GLY A 172 12.69 3.58 10.78
N TRP A 173 11.48 4.16 10.57
CA TRP A 173 10.18 3.82 11.20
C TRP A 173 9.06 4.88 11.26
N LYS A 174 7.87 4.37 11.64
CA LYS A 174 6.60 4.99 12.11
C LYS A 174 5.62 5.51 11.04
N VAL A 175 4.87 4.58 10.44
CA VAL A 175 3.56 4.87 9.84
C VAL A 175 2.49 4.94 10.95
N ARG A 176 2.54 6.00 11.77
CA ARG A 176 1.31 6.59 12.34
C ARG A 176 1.04 7.80 11.46
N ILE A 177 -0.22 8.02 11.08
CA ILE A 177 -0.71 9.15 10.26
C ILE A 177 -0.71 8.85 8.74
N VAL A 178 -1.72 8.11 8.26
CA VAL A 178 -2.48 8.48 7.02
C VAL A 178 -3.92 7.96 7.08
N LEU A 179 -4.27 7.00 7.93
CA LEU A 179 -5.65 6.47 8.02
C LEU A 179 -6.68 7.37 8.72
N GLN A 180 -6.30 8.55 9.24
CA GLN A 180 -7.24 9.49 9.88
C GLN A 180 -7.86 10.53 8.94
N ALA A 181 -7.50 10.54 7.65
CA ALA A 181 -7.99 11.55 6.69
C ALA A 181 -9.14 11.07 5.77
N ILE A 182 -9.65 9.85 5.96
CA ILE A 182 -10.76 9.29 5.14
C ILE A 182 -12.07 9.21 5.97
N GLY A 183 -12.27 10.18 6.88
CA GLY A 183 -13.52 10.42 7.62
C GLY A 183 -14.12 11.80 7.34
#